data_AF-K1ZDT6-F1
#
_entry.id   AF-K1ZDT6-F1
#
_cell.length_a   1.000
_cell.length_b   1.000
_cell.length_c   1.000
_cell.angle_alpha   90.00
_cell.angle_beta   90.00
_cell.angle_gamma   90.00
#
_symmetry.space_group_name_H-M   'P 1'
#
loop_
_entity.id
_entity.type
_entity.pdbx_description
1 polymer ?
#
loop_
_entity_poly.entity_id
_entity_poly.type
_entity_poly.pdbx_seq_one_letter_code
_entity_poly.pdbx_strand_id
1 'polypeptide(L)'
;MVCHSCYNSPCQLKLSSYEGLARGASQKAVYNATRLHTMEPTRLFMDAQSVPEWRQKGFHSVSENSAGCNQNDSLMMQLLDQKRRISMSDGDKFYPEADDLTCAESREELGAYLEKHPNRGMPFGFPPLAKDEFETIAGWLMQGAEGPTPEQQAKLEEVAAPIRGKITKWEAFLNRDDEKHAMTARYLYEHLFLAHIKFDTPENEFYELVRSRTPPGQEIQVIATVRPYDDPKEQKFYYRFRKIHSTIVHKTHMVFDLSDARYQRIQELFITPDWLLPPHRIGYDANIAGNPFKVFEQIPPKARYQFLLDNIHYIIMTFIRGPVCKGQIALNVVQDQFWLLFLDPDYDLSVQDPGFLRTYGDLLEMPAMEESFWGQAKATLHRKYRQKASEFSRKRQEYYASHYRYKEPGEEAIWPGGNAA
;
A
#
# COMPACT_ATOMS: atom_id res chain seq x y z
N MET A 1 -11.31 11.44 -1.34
CA MET A 1 -10.71 12.30 -0.30
C MET A 1 -9.19 12.39 -0.49
N VAL A 2 -8.57 13.55 -0.22
CA VAL A 2 -7.14 13.86 -0.50
C VAL A 2 -6.35 14.24 0.78
N CYS A 3 -6.93 15.01 1.70
CA CYS A 3 -6.32 15.31 3.00
C CYS A 3 -6.55 14.16 3.99
N HIS A 4 -5.62 13.90 4.91
CA HIS A 4 -5.75 12.82 5.90
C HIS A 4 -5.84 11.38 5.35
N SER A 5 -5.37 11.14 4.11
CA SER A 5 -5.43 9.82 3.47
C SER A 5 -4.14 9.00 3.55
N CYS A 6 -2.99 9.64 3.78
CA CYS A 6 -1.67 9.03 3.62
C CYS A 6 -0.96 8.74 4.95
N TYR A 7 0.21 8.11 4.91
CA TYR A 7 1.05 7.95 6.11
C TYR A 7 1.58 9.27 6.64
N ASN A 8 1.83 10.25 5.76
CA ASN A 8 2.21 11.62 6.14
C ASN A 8 1.01 12.54 6.35
N SER A 9 -0.19 12.01 6.66
CA SER A 9 -1.26 12.92 7.07
C SER A 9 -0.79 13.78 8.25
N PRO A 10 -1.27 15.04 8.40
CA PRO A 10 -0.89 15.87 9.53
C PRO A 10 -1.07 15.11 10.84
N CYS A 11 0.01 15.00 11.61
CA CYS A 11 0.07 14.23 12.86
C CYS A 11 -0.37 12.77 12.74
N GLN A 12 -0.20 12.15 11.57
CA GLN A 12 -0.70 10.82 11.23
C GLN A 12 -2.22 10.64 11.42
N LEU A 13 -3.00 11.71 11.61
CA LEU A 13 -4.45 11.62 11.80
C LEU A 13 -5.11 11.18 10.50
N LYS A 14 -5.91 10.12 10.53
CA LYS A 14 -6.65 9.62 9.36
C LYS A 14 -8.14 9.75 9.60
N LEU A 15 -8.82 10.49 8.73
CA LEU A 15 -10.26 10.77 8.85
C LEU A 15 -11.10 10.01 7.81
N SER A 16 -10.56 8.91 7.28
CA SER A 16 -11.24 8.05 6.30
C SER A 16 -12.23 7.06 6.92
N SER A 17 -12.17 6.84 8.23
CA SER A 17 -13.11 5.99 8.96
C SER A 17 -13.19 6.42 10.43
N TYR A 18 -14.17 5.90 11.16
CA TYR A 18 -14.30 6.16 12.59
C TYR A 18 -13.11 5.60 13.38
N GLU A 19 -12.59 4.43 13.02
CA GLU A 19 -11.43 3.82 13.66
C GLU A 19 -10.17 4.69 13.46
N GLY A 20 -10.06 5.35 12.31
CA GLY A 20 -9.00 6.33 12.05
C GLY A 20 -9.08 7.55 12.97
N LEU A 21 -10.30 8.05 13.22
CA LEU A 21 -10.54 9.13 14.18
C LEU A 21 -10.25 8.67 15.62
N ALA A 22 -10.77 7.50 16.01
CA ALA A 22 -10.64 6.95 17.36
C ALA A 22 -9.17 6.63 17.71
N ARG A 23 -8.40 6.16 16.72
CA ARG A 23 -6.93 6.07 16.80
C ARG A 23 -6.33 7.42 17.18
N GLY A 24 -6.73 8.47 16.47
CA GLY A 24 -6.33 9.84 16.74
C GLY A 24 -5.01 10.24 16.05
N ALA A 25 -4.28 11.14 16.69
CA ALA A 25 -3.06 11.75 16.15
C ALA A 25 -1.81 11.22 16.86
N SER A 26 -0.62 11.47 16.32
CA SER A 26 0.67 11.15 16.91
C SER A 26 1.70 12.22 16.56
N GLN A 27 2.58 12.53 17.52
CA GLN A 27 3.73 13.43 17.33
C GLN A 27 4.89 12.76 16.59
N LYS A 28 4.84 11.44 16.37
CA LYS A 28 5.95 10.71 15.72
C LYS A 28 6.06 11.11 14.25
N ALA A 29 7.22 11.61 13.85
CA ALA A 29 7.53 11.89 12.45
C ALA A 29 7.70 10.58 11.66
N VAL A 30 6.86 10.32 10.66
CA VAL A 30 6.99 9.12 9.81
C VAL A 30 8.26 9.18 8.97
N TYR A 31 8.49 10.31 8.30
CA TYR A 31 9.66 10.56 7.45
C TYR A 31 10.75 11.27 8.24
N ASN A 32 11.71 10.51 8.73
CA ASN A 32 12.89 11.03 9.40
C ASN A 32 14.16 10.42 8.77
N ALA A 33 14.92 11.23 8.04
CA ALA A 33 16.14 10.81 7.35
C ALA A 33 17.31 10.47 8.30
N THR A 34 17.26 10.91 9.57
CA THR A 34 18.31 10.63 10.55
C THR A 34 18.07 9.33 11.33
N ARG A 35 16.95 8.64 11.07
CA ARG A 35 16.59 7.43 11.78
C ARG A 35 17.54 6.28 11.41
N LEU A 36 18.15 5.67 12.42
CA LEU A 36 19.08 4.54 12.26
C LEU A 36 18.38 3.17 12.20
N HIS A 37 17.13 3.08 12.67
CA HIS A 37 16.39 1.82 12.73
C HIS A 37 15.05 1.93 12.04
N THR A 38 14.51 0.81 11.56
CA THR A 38 13.14 0.79 11.01
C THR A 38 12.14 1.19 12.08
N MET A 39 11.16 2.03 11.71
CA MET A 39 10.05 2.39 12.60
C MET A 39 8.98 1.30 12.57
N GLU A 40 8.41 1.00 13.74
CA GLU A 40 7.25 0.12 13.83
C GLU A 40 6.06 0.68 13.02
N PRO A 41 5.42 -0.13 12.16
CA PRO A 41 4.27 0.30 11.38
C PRO A 41 3.05 0.71 12.22
N THR A 42 2.29 1.66 11.69
CA THR A 42 1.07 2.25 12.29
C THR A 42 -0.09 2.34 11.28
N ARG A 43 -0.20 1.36 10.39
CA ARG A 43 -1.25 1.23 9.38
C ARG A 43 -2.57 0.87 10.05
N LEU A 44 -3.60 1.65 9.74
CA LEU A 44 -4.96 1.42 10.21
C LEU A 44 -5.45 0.04 9.75
N PHE A 45 -6.23 -0.65 10.59
CA PHE A 45 -6.78 -2.00 10.35
C PHE A 45 -5.76 -3.14 10.27
N MET A 46 -4.47 -2.86 10.45
CA MET A 46 -3.39 -3.85 10.34
C MET A 46 -2.61 -3.96 11.65
N ASP A 47 -2.02 -2.83 12.10
CA ASP A 47 -0.97 -2.85 13.11
C ASP A 47 -1.49 -2.73 14.56
N ALA A 48 -2.77 -2.44 14.74
CA ALA A 48 -3.52 -2.50 15.99
C ALA A 48 -5.03 -2.55 15.69
N GLN A 49 -5.80 -3.17 16.58
CA GLN A 49 -7.23 -3.46 16.44
C GLN A 49 -8.09 -2.69 17.45
N SER A 50 -7.50 -2.05 18.46
CA SER A 50 -8.24 -1.35 19.51
C SER A 50 -7.66 0.02 19.86
N VAL A 51 -8.48 0.90 20.41
CA VAL A 51 -8.04 2.22 20.90
C VAL A 51 -6.94 2.11 21.96
N PRO A 52 -7.02 1.22 22.98
CA PRO A 52 -5.93 1.03 23.94
C PRO A 52 -4.59 0.65 23.29
N GLU A 53 -4.59 -0.22 22.29
CA GLU A 53 -3.37 -0.57 21.54
C GLU A 53 -2.78 0.64 20.80
N TRP A 54 -3.62 1.50 20.23
CA TRP A 54 -3.17 2.74 19.61
C TRP A 54 -2.56 3.71 20.62
N ARG A 55 -3.13 3.82 21.83
CA ARG A 55 -2.58 4.63 22.93
C ARG A 55 -1.19 4.13 23.33
N GLN A 56 -1.00 2.80 23.44
CA GLN A 56 0.33 2.20 23.68
C GLN A 56 1.35 2.51 22.58
N LYS A 57 0.89 2.67 21.33
CA LYS A 57 1.75 3.10 20.20
C LYS A 57 2.04 4.61 20.19
N GLY A 58 1.55 5.38 21.17
CA GLY A 58 1.77 6.83 21.28
C GLY A 58 0.87 7.65 20.37
N PHE A 59 -0.36 7.19 20.16
CA PHE A 59 -1.42 8.01 19.58
C PHE A 59 -2.32 8.58 20.67
N HIS A 60 -2.75 9.82 20.54
CA HIS A 60 -3.65 10.52 21.46
C HIS A 60 -4.98 10.89 20.79
N SER A 61 -6.02 11.05 21.59
CA SER A 61 -7.35 11.40 21.08
C SER A 61 -7.38 12.83 20.55
N VAL A 62 -8.13 13.05 19.47
CA VAL A 62 -8.41 14.40 18.93
C VAL A 62 -9.84 14.86 19.20
N SER A 63 -10.72 13.95 19.63
CA SER A 63 -12.13 14.20 19.93
C SER A 63 -12.47 14.13 21.42
N GLU A 64 -11.50 13.78 22.27
CA GLU A 64 -11.70 13.67 23.72
C GLU A 64 -12.09 15.01 24.33
N ASN A 65 -13.20 15.01 25.06
CA ASN A 65 -13.80 16.17 25.70
C ASN A 65 -13.84 15.94 27.21
N SER A 66 -13.34 16.89 28.00
CA SER A 66 -13.52 16.89 29.45
C SER A 66 -14.26 18.13 29.96
N ALA A 67 -14.77 18.97 29.07
CA ALA A 67 -15.56 20.13 29.44
C ALA A 67 -16.96 19.72 29.93
N GLY A 68 -17.61 20.63 30.67
CA GLY A 68 -18.95 20.43 31.21
C GLY A 68 -20.04 20.34 30.14
N CYS A 69 -21.29 20.18 30.57
CA CYS A 69 -22.45 20.11 29.68
C CYS A 69 -22.50 21.29 28.69
N ASN A 70 -22.77 21.00 27.42
CA ASN A 70 -22.83 21.96 26.30
C ASN A 70 -21.49 22.68 25.99
N GLN A 71 -20.36 22.15 26.44
CA GLN A 71 -19.03 22.61 26.03
C GLN A 71 -18.24 21.45 25.42
N ASN A 72 -17.30 21.78 24.53
CA ASN A 72 -16.37 20.81 23.99
C ASN A 72 -14.98 21.44 23.87
N ASP A 73 -14.01 20.84 24.57
CA ASP A 73 -12.62 21.29 24.61
C ASP A 73 -11.66 20.35 23.85
N SER A 74 -12.19 19.49 22.99
CA SER A 74 -11.38 18.60 22.14
C SER A 74 -10.49 19.37 21.18
N LEU A 75 -9.34 18.79 20.83
CA LEU A 75 -8.40 19.39 19.88
C LEU A 75 -9.06 19.69 18.53
N MET A 76 -9.93 18.77 18.07
CA MET A 76 -10.68 18.93 16.84
C MET A 76 -11.64 20.12 16.90
N MET A 77 -12.40 20.27 17.99
CA MET A 77 -13.33 21.40 18.14
C MET A 77 -12.58 22.73 18.19
N GLN A 78 -11.47 22.79 18.94
CA GLN A 78 -10.65 24.00 19.01
C GLN A 78 -10.10 24.43 17.64
N LEU A 79 -9.59 23.48 16.84
CA LEU A 79 -9.10 23.76 15.49
C LEU A 79 -10.19 24.25 14.54
N LEU A 80 -11.40 23.67 14.61
CA LEU A 80 -12.55 24.07 13.79
C LEU A 80 -13.05 25.46 14.18
N ASP A 81 -13.21 25.71 15.47
CA ASP A 81 -13.72 26.98 15.98
C ASP A 81 -12.70 28.11 15.79
N GLN A 82 -11.40 27.82 15.92
CA GLN A 82 -10.33 28.75 15.56
C GLN A 82 -10.46 29.21 14.11
N LYS A 83 -10.67 28.28 13.18
CA LYS A 83 -10.83 28.58 11.76
C LYS A 83 -12.06 29.42 11.46
N ARG A 84 -13.14 29.20 12.22
CA ARG A 84 -14.38 29.96 12.12
C ARG A 84 -14.21 31.39 12.63
N ARG A 85 -13.48 31.57 13.74
CA ARG A 85 -13.27 32.88 14.38
C ARG A 85 -12.26 33.75 13.62
N ILE A 86 -11.22 33.13 13.06
CA ILE A 86 -10.14 33.84 12.37
C ILE A 86 -10.26 33.60 10.88
N SER A 87 -10.76 34.61 10.16
CA SER A 87 -10.83 34.60 8.70
C SER A 87 -9.42 34.64 8.09
N MET A 88 -9.25 33.95 6.97
CA MET A 88 -8.02 34.04 6.19
C MET A 88 -7.86 35.46 5.65
N SER A 89 -6.64 35.98 5.73
CA SER A 89 -6.29 37.27 5.15
C SER A 89 -5.57 37.07 3.82
N ASP A 90 -5.76 38.00 2.89
CA ASP A 90 -4.98 38.03 1.65
C ASP A 90 -3.48 38.13 1.98
N GLY A 91 -2.70 37.15 1.54
CA GLY A 91 -1.26 37.05 1.82
C GLY A 91 -0.88 36.04 2.91
N ASP A 92 -1.84 35.37 3.55
CA ASP A 92 -1.56 34.23 4.42
C ASP A 92 -0.76 33.14 3.67
N LYS A 93 0.39 32.74 4.23
CA LYS A 93 1.26 31.72 3.64
C LYS A 93 1.08 30.38 4.35
N PHE A 94 0.71 29.37 3.58
CA PHE A 94 0.57 28.00 4.06
C PHE A 94 1.68 27.13 3.47
N TYR A 95 2.40 26.42 4.34
CA TYR A 95 3.48 25.51 3.96
C TYR A 95 3.07 24.08 4.36
N PRO A 96 2.25 23.39 3.55
CA PRO A 96 1.72 22.07 3.89
C PRO A 96 2.79 20.97 3.96
N GLU A 97 3.98 21.20 3.40
CA GLU A 97 5.13 20.29 3.45
C GLU A 97 6.29 20.81 4.32
N ALA A 98 6.03 21.71 5.27
CA ALA A 98 7.07 22.17 6.18
C ALA A 98 7.62 20.99 7.02
N ASP A 99 8.95 21.00 7.25
CA ASP A 99 9.64 19.91 7.94
C ASP A 99 9.45 19.95 9.47
N ASP A 100 8.99 21.07 10.04
CA ASP A 100 8.71 21.25 11.47
C ASP A 100 7.34 20.67 11.84
N LEU A 101 7.25 19.34 11.95
CA LEU A 101 6.05 18.67 12.42
C LEU A 101 5.64 19.19 13.80
N THR A 102 4.60 20.02 13.83
CA THR A 102 4.05 20.56 15.07
C THR A 102 2.70 19.91 15.31
N CYS A 103 2.67 18.98 16.26
CA CYS A 103 1.48 18.21 16.62
C CYS A 103 1.20 18.38 18.10
N ALA A 104 0.11 19.06 18.42
CA ALA A 104 -0.32 19.19 19.80
C ALA A 104 -0.87 17.86 20.31
N GLU A 105 -0.34 17.38 21.44
CA GLU A 105 -0.88 16.25 22.20
C GLU A 105 -1.96 16.71 23.18
N SER A 106 -1.81 17.93 23.71
CA SER A 106 -2.72 18.49 24.71
C SER A 106 -3.36 19.81 24.26
N ARG A 107 -4.36 20.24 25.04
CA ARG A 107 -5.07 21.50 24.80
C ARG A 107 -4.17 22.70 25.03
N GLU A 108 -3.29 22.61 26.01
CA GLU A 108 -2.31 23.65 26.35
C GLU A 108 -1.30 23.81 25.21
N GLU A 109 -0.80 22.70 24.65
CA GLU A 109 0.08 22.73 23.49
C GLU A 109 -0.62 23.32 22.26
N LEU A 110 -1.88 22.95 22.03
CA LEU A 110 -2.66 23.49 20.91
C LEU A 110 -2.94 24.98 21.08
N GLY A 111 -3.31 25.42 22.29
CA GLY A 111 -3.53 26.83 22.60
C GLY A 111 -2.27 27.66 22.33
N ALA A 112 -1.12 27.23 22.86
CA ALA A 112 0.16 27.90 22.63
C ALA A 112 0.56 27.92 21.14
N TYR A 113 0.20 26.88 20.38
CA TYR A 113 0.41 26.85 18.94
C TYR A 113 -0.47 27.87 18.20
N LEU A 114 -1.76 27.92 18.53
CA LEU A 114 -2.72 28.81 17.89
C LEU A 114 -2.53 30.28 18.27
N GLU A 115 -1.99 30.59 19.46
CA GLU A 115 -1.57 31.95 19.83
C GLU A 115 -0.44 32.46 18.93
N LYS A 116 0.54 31.60 18.63
CA LYS A 116 1.67 31.93 17.74
C LYS A 116 1.25 31.91 16.26
N HIS A 117 0.25 31.12 15.93
CA HIS A 117 -0.19 30.86 14.56
C HIS A 117 -1.71 30.95 14.42
N PRO A 118 -2.30 32.16 14.56
CA PRO A 118 -3.75 32.34 14.64
C PRO A 118 -4.50 31.82 13.40
N ASN A 119 -3.90 31.91 12.21
CA ASN A 119 -4.48 31.51 10.93
C ASN A 119 -4.40 29.99 10.65
N ARG A 120 -3.87 29.17 11.57
CA ARG A 120 -3.66 27.72 11.39
C ARG A 120 -4.76 26.82 11.96
N GLY A 121 -5.98 27.34 12.05
CA GLY A 121 -7.18 26.50 12.26
C GLY A 121 -7.44 25.54 11.10
N MET A 122 -8.32 24.56 11.31
CA MET A 122 -8.72 23.57 10.30
C MET A 122 -10.11 23.88 9.72
N PRO A 123 -10.35 23.68 8.39
CA PRO A 123 -9.43 23.10 7.41
C PRO A 123 -8.25 24.03 7.05
N PHE A 124 -7.03 23.49 7.12
CA PHE A 124 -5.80 24.26 6.94
C PHE A 124 -5.61 24.70 5.49
N GLY A 125 -5.40 26.00 5.26
CA GLY A 125 -5.24 26.56 3.91
C GLY A 125 -6.51 26.64 3.05
N PHE A 126 -7.67 26.29 3.61
CA PHE A 126 -8.99 26.38 2.95
C PHE A 126 -9.91 27.33 3.71
N PRO A 127 -11.04 27.78 3.14
CA PRO A 127 -12.07 28.51 3.88
C PRO A 127 -12.59 27.71 5.10
N PRO A 128 -13.20 28.38 6.11
CA PRO A 128 -13.94 27.67 7.15
C PRO A 128 -15.04 26.80 6.55
N LEU A 129 -15.44 25.77 7.29
CA LEU A 129 -16.62 24.97 6.95
C LEU A 129 -17.86 25.87 6.81
N ALA A 130 -18.79 25.46 5.95
CA ALA A 130 -20.11 26.09 5.92
C ALA A 130 -20.78 25.97 7.30
N LYS A 131 -21.74 26.86 7.57
CA LYS A 131 -22.36 26.94 8.91
C LYS A 131 -23.00 25.61 9.34
N ASP A 132 -23.73 24.99 8.43
CA ASP A 132 -24.40 23.71 8.60
C ASP A 132 -23.41 22.54 8.77
N GLU A 133 -22.33 22.52 7.99
CA GLU A 133 -21.24 21.55 8.13
C GLU A 133 -20.58 21.65 9.51
N PHE A 134 -20.26 22.88 9.95
CA PHE A 134 -19.69 23.14 11.26
C PHE A 134 -20.65 22.72 12.38
N GLU A 135 -21.92 23.13 12.31
CA GLU A 135 -22.93 22.80 13.33
C GLU A 135 -23.16 21.29 13.44
N THR A 136 -23.11 20.58 12.32
CA THR A 136 -23.21 19.10 12.29
C THR A 136 -22.03 18.46 13.05
N ILE A 137 -20.80 18.84 12.71
CA ILE A 137 -19.60 18.26 13.33
C ILE A 137 -19.49 18.68 14.80
N ALA A 138 -19.70 19.96 15.11
CA ALA A 138 -19.68 20.47 16.47
C ALA A 138 -20.76 19.81 17.34
N GLY A 139 -21.97 19.65 16.79
CA GLY A 139 -23.09 18.95 17.44
C GLY A 139 -22.73 17.51 17.80
N TRP A 140 -22.11 16.79 16.86
CA TRP A 140 -21.65 15.42 17.09
C TRP A 140 -20.49 15.34 18.10
N LEU A 141 -19.52 16.24 18.05
CA LEU A 141 -18.44 16.34 19.04
C LEU A 141 -19.00 16.64 20.45
N MET A 142 -19.97 17.54 20.56
CA MET A 142 -20.64 17.84 21.85
C MET A 142 -21.38 16.63 22.43
N GLN A 143 -21.87 15.73 21.57
CA GLN A 143 -22.51 14.47 21.96
C GLN A 143 -21.51 13.35 22.30
N GLY A 144 -20.22 13.65 22.36
CA GLY A 144 -19.17 12.68 22.71
C GLY A 144 -18.49 12.02 21.50
N ALA A 145 -18.80 12.48 20.28
CA ALA A 145 -18.21 11.95 19.05
C ALA A 145 -18.39 10.43 18.90
N GLU A 146 -19.56 9.92 19.28
CA GLU A 146 -19.84 8.48 19.28
C GLU A 146 -19.73 7.87 17.88
N GLY A 147 -19.18 6.66 17.84
CA GLY A 147 -19.02 5.88 16.62
C GLY A 147 -20.23 5.02 16.28
N PRO A 148 -20.12 4.21 15.22
CA PRO A 148 -21.17 3.26 14.89
C PRO A 148 -21.36 2.23 16.03
N THR A 149 -22.61 1.82 16.26
CA THR A 149 -22.90 0.67 17.13
C THR A 149 -22.31 -0.62 16.53
N PRO A 150 -22.13 -1.70 17.32
CA PRO A 150 -21.67 -2.98 16.78
C PRO A 150 -22.48 -3.49 15.58
N GLU A 151 -23.79 -3.28 15.58
CA GLU A 151 -24.69 -3.66 14.47
C GLU A 151 -24.46 -2.79 13.23
N GLN A 152 -24.25 -1.49 13.42
CA GLN A 152 -23.91 -0.58 12.32
C GLN A 152 -22.54 -0.91 11.73
N GLN A 153 -21.56 -1.23 12.57
CA GLN A 153 -20.24 -1.67 12.14
C GLN A 153 -20.32 -2.98 11.36
N ALA A 154 -21.03 -3.98 11.88
CA ALA A 154 -21.23 -5.26 11.20
C ALA A 154 -21.88 -5.06 9.82
N LYS A 155 -22.81 -4.12 9.68
CA LYS A 155 -23.43 -3.77 8.41
C LYS A 155 -22.46 -3.10 7.43
N LEU A 156 -21.53 -2.27 7.91
CA LEU A 156 -20.50 -1.65 7.06
C LEU A 156 -19.55 -2.70 6.47
N GLU A 157 -19.19 -3.70 7.29
CA GLU A 157 -18.27 -4.78 6.95
C GLU A 157 -18.95 -5.94 6.19
N GLU A 158 -20.29 -6.00 6.20
CA GLU A 158 -21.06 -7.07 5.55
C GLU A 158 -20.76 -7.13 4.04
N VAL A 159 -20.47 -8.34 3.56
CA VAL A 159 -20.27 -8.62 2.13
C VAL A 159 -21.62 -8.87 1.46
N ALA A 160 -21.89 -8.17 0.35
CA ALA A 160 -23.11 -8.36 -0.44
C ALA A 160 -23.24 -9.81 -0.97
N ALA A 161 -24.46 -10.36 -0.99
CA ALA A 161 -24.70 -11.75 -1.36
C ALA A 161 -24.15 -12.16 -2.75
N PRO A 162 -24.27 -11.34 -3.82
CA PRO A 162 -23.68 -11.66 -5.12
C PRO A 162 -22.15 -11.80 -5.09
N ILE A 163 -21.49 -11.03 -4.24
CA ILE A 163 -20.02 -11.02 -4.12
C ILE A 163 -19.51 -12.22 -3.32
N ARG A 164 -20.27 -12.71 -2.33
CA ARG A 164 -19.85 -13.87 -1.49
C ARG A 164 -19.44 -15.07 -2.34
N GLY A 165 -20.21 -15.39 -3.38
CA GLY A 165 -19.89 -16.51 -4.28
C GLY A 165 -18.58 -16.30 -5.06
N LYS A 166 -18.29 -15.06 -5.47
CA LYS A 166 -17.04 -14.70 -6.15
C LYS A 166 -15.84 -14.79 -5.20
N ILE A 167 -15.99 -14.30 -3.97
CA ILE A 167 -14.97 -14.44 -2.92
C ILE A 167 -14.69 -15.91 -2.64
N THR A 168 -15.72 -16.74 -2.43
CA THR A 168 -15.54 -18.18 -2.16
C THR A 168 -14.78 -18.87 -3.30
N LYS A 169 -15.11 -18.57 -4.56
CA LYS A 169 -14.40 -19.10 -5.73
C LYS A 169 -12.91 -18.74 -5.72
N TRP A 170 -12.59 -17.48 -5.48
CA TRP A 170 -11.19 -17.01 -5.46
C TRP A 170 -10.42 -17.49 -4.24
N GLU A 171 -11.01 -17.48 -3.04
CA GLU A 171 -10.36 -18.02 -1.84
C GLU A 171 -10.10 -19.52 -1.97
N ALA A 172 -11.00 -20.28 -2.61
CA ALA A 172 -10.76 -21.71 -2.89
C ALA A 172 -9.57 -21.92 -3.85
N PHE A 173 -9.42 -21.06 -4.86
CA PHE A 173 -8.28 -21.11 -5.77
C PHE A 173 -6.96 -20.75 -5.07
N LEU A 174 -6.94 -19.63 -4.32
CA LEU A 174 -5.74 -19.11 -3.67
C LEU A 174 -5.25 -20.00 -2.51
N ASN A 175 -6.16 -20.74 -1.88
CA ASN A 175 -5.85 -21.59 -0.72
C ASN A 175 -5.81 -23.08 -1.06
N ARG A 176 -5.64 -23.42 -2.35
CA ARG A 176 -5.50 -24.83 -2.74
C ARG A 176 -4.14 -25.38 -2.29
N ASP A 177 -4.15 -26.63 -1.82
CA ASP A 177 -2.99 -27.23 -1.15
C ASP A 177 -1.88 -27.71 -2.11
N ASP A 178 -2.07 -27.69 -3.42
CA ASP A 178 -0.99 -28.08 -4.34
C ASP A 178 0.05 -26.97 -4.57
N GLU A 179 1.27 -27.38 -4.85
CA GLU A 179 2.45 -26.50 -4.96
C GLU A 179 2.30 -25.45 -6.06
N LYS A 180 1.63 -25.80 -7.16
CA LYS A 180 1.43 -24.91 -8.32
C LYS A 180 0.49 -23.77 -7.98
N HIS A 181 -0.65 -24.08 -7.34
CA HIS A 181 -1.59 -23.07 -6.86
C HIS A 181 -0.99 -22.25 -5.71
N ALA A 182 -0.25 -22.87 -4.79
CA ALA A 182 0.38 -22.16 -3.68
C ALA A 182 1.38 -21.09 -4.15
N MET A 183 2.26 -21.44 -5.10
CA MET A 183 3.22 -20.47 -5.65
C MET A 183 2.55 -19.42 -6.53
N THR A 184 1.47 -19.78 -7.24
CA THR A 184 0.64 -18.82 -7.98
C THR A 184 -0.05 -17.84 -7.04
N ALA A 185 -0.65 -18.32 -5.95
CA ALA A 185 -1.32 -17.49 -4.95
C ALA A 185 -0.36 -16.51 -4.27
N ARG A 186 0.86 -16.97 -3.95
CA ARG A 186 1.93 -16.09 -3.46
C ARG A 186 2.30 -15.02 -4.49
N TYR A 187 2.49 -15.40 -5.75
CA TYR A 187 2.78 -14.45 -6.84
C TYR A 187 1.68 -13.39 -6.96
N LEU A 188 0.41 -13.81 -6.99
CA LEU A 188 -0.73 -12.90 -7.04
C LEU A 188 -0.79 -11.99 -5.81
N TYR A 189 -0.65 -12.52 -4.60
CA TYR A 189 -0.66 -11.73 -3.37
C TYR A 189 0.44 -10.66 -3.37
N GLU A 190 1.68 -11.03 -3.71
CA GLU A 190 2.81 -10.09 -3.71
C GLU A 190 2.68 -8.98 -4.76
N HIS A 191 1.96 -9.21 -5.87
CA HIS A 191 1.71 -8.19 -6.90
C HIS A 191 0.40 -7.40 -6.67
N LEU A 192 -0.56 -7.98 -5.94
CA LEU A 192 -1.90 -7.39 -5.71
C LEU A 192 -2.07 -6.82 -4.30
N PHE A 193 -1.04 -6.81 -3.45
CA PHE A 193 -1.17 -6.37 -2.04
C PHE A 193 -1.59 -4.90 -1.86
N LEU A 194 -1.44 -4.06 -2.89
CA LEU A 194 -1.89 -2.66 -2.90
C LEU A 194 -3.24 -2.47 -3.61
N ALA A 195 -3.79 -3.52 -4.20
CA ALA A 195 -4.99 -3.42 -5.01
C ALA A 195 -6.24 -3.17 -4.16
N HIS A 196 -7.10 -2.30 -4.68
CA HIS A 196 -8.52 -2.32 -4.37
C HIS A 196 -9.18 -3.31 -5.34
N ILE A 197 -9.42 -4.52 -4.86
CA ILE A 197 -10.03 -5.60 -5.62
C ILE A 197 -11.52 -5.30 -5.82
N LYS A 198 -11.98 -5.36 -7.06
CA LYS A 198 -13.40 -5.25 -7.42
C LYS A 198 -13.83 -6.53 -8.11
N PHE A 199 -14.97 -7.09 -7.73
CA PHE A 199 -15.53 -8.25 -8.44
C PHE A 199 -16.42 -7.78 -9.59
N ASP A 200 -16.65 -8.65 -10.57
CA ASP A 200 -17.50 -8.40 -11.75
C ASP A 200 -19.00 -8.40 -11.40
N THR A 201 -19.37 -7.54 -10.46
CA THR A 201 -20.73 -7.37 -9.95
C THR A 201 -21.13 -5.89 -10.02
N PRO A 202 -22.44 -5.56 -10.04
CA PRO A 202 -22.90 -4.17 -10.15
C PRO A 202 -22.60 -3.33 -8.90
N GLU A 203 -22.36 -3.97 -7.76
CA GLU A 203 -22.02 -3.29 -6.51
C GLU A 203 -20.69 -2.54 -6.63
N ASN A 204 -20.67 -1.30 -6.16
CA ASN A 204 -19.46 -0.49 -6.12
C ASN A 204 -18.71 -0.69 -4.79
N GLU A 205 -18.36 -1.94 -4.50
CA GLU A 205 -17.62 -2.34 -3.30
C GLU A 205 -16.19 -2.78 -3.65
N PHE A 206 -15.27 -2.52 -2.74
CA PHE A 206 -13.85 -2.84 -2.91
C PHE A 206 -13.34 -3.67 -1.75
N TYR A 207 -12.36 -4.51 -2.07
CA TYR A 207 -11.78 -5.48 -1.16
C TYR A 207 -10.26 -5.39 -1.21
N GLU A 208 -9.60 -5.85 -0.15
CA GLU A 208 -8.15 -6.04 -0.13
C GLU A 208 -7.85 -7.53 0.07
N LEU A 209 -6.77 -8.00 -0.55
CA LEU A 209 -6.29 -9.35 -0.38
C LEU A 209 -5.31 -9.40 0.79
N VAL A 210 -5.65 -10.13 1.85
CA VAL A 210 -4.86 -10.22 3.08
C VAL A 210 -4.47 -11.67 3.38
N ARG A 211 -3.38 -11.84 4.14
CA ARG A 211 -3.09 -13.11 4.83
C ARG A 211 -3.82 -13.14 6.16
N SER A 212 -4.50 -14.24 6.46
CA SER A 212 -5.31 -14.44 7.66
C SER A 212 -4.88 -15.70 8.40
N ARG A 213 -4.91 -15.65 9.74
CA ARG A 213 -4.75 -16.84 10.60
C ARG A 213 -5.95 -17.79 10.49
N THR A 214 -7.12 -17.26 10.16
CA THR A 214 -8.39 -17.98 10.12
C THR A 214 -8.83 -18.35 8.69
N PRO A 215 -9.42 -19.55 8.50
CA PRO A 215 -9.86 -20.04 7.20
C PRO A 215 -11.14 -19.36 6.69
N PRO A 216 -11.47 -19.51 5.39
CA PRO A 216 -12.77 -19.12 4.83
C PRO A 216 -13.96 -19.56 5.70
N GLY A 217 -14.94 -18.67 5.87
CA GLY A 217 -16.10 -18.89 6.74
C GLY A 217 -15.93 -18.46 8.19
N GLN A 218 -14.72 -18.07 8.60
CA GLN A 218 -14.46 -17.45 9.91
C GLN A 218 -14.05 -15.97 9.76
N GLU A 219 -14.20 -15.22 10.85
CA GLU A 219 -13.75 -13.83 10.99
C GLU A 219 -12.27 -13.71 10.65
N ILE A 220 -11.90 -12.73 9.83
CA ILE A 220 -10.54 -12.56 9.32
C ILE A 220 -9.62 -12.04 10.43
N GLN A 221 -8.56 -12.78 10.72
CA GLN A 221 -7.50 -12.36 11.65
C GLN A 221 -6.22 -12.06 10.87
N VAL A 222 -6.01 -10.78 10.53
CA VAL A 222 -4.94 -10.37 9.61
C VAL A 222 -3.54 -10.62 10.20
N ILE A 223 -2.66 -11.10 9.33
CA ILE A 223 -1.21 -11.20 9.56
C ILE A 223 -0.54 -9.97 8.95
N ALA A 224 -0.28 -8.97 9.78
CA ALA A 224 0.19 -7.65 9.37
C ALA A 224 1.72 -7.56 9.20
N THR A 225 2.29 -8.28 8.24
CA THR A 225 3.72 -8.10 7.91
C THR A 225 4.01 -6.73 7.31
N VAL A 226 5.26 -6.25 7.39
CA VAL A 226 5.64 -4.94 6.82
C VAL A 226 5.55 -4.99 5.29
N ARG A 227 6.10 -6.04 4.71
CA ARG A 227 6.14 -6.30 3.26
C ARG A 227 5.34 -7.55 2.92
N PRO A 228 4.79 -7.67 1.70
CA PRO A 228 4.02 -8.84 1.32
C PRO A 228 4.88 -10.12 1.28
N TYR A 229 6.18 -10.00 1.01
CA TYR A 229 7.11 -11.12 0.97
C TYR A 229 7.79 -11.43 2.31
N ASP A 230 7.49 -10.71 3.40
CA ASP A 230 8.04 -11.05 4.71
C ASP A 230 7.38 -12.34 5.24
N ASP A 231 8.12 -13.09 6.05
CA ASP A 231 7.64 -14.30 6.72
C ASP A 231 6.38 -13.98 7.56
N PRO A 232 5.25 -14.66 7.31
CA PRO A 232 4.04 -14.48 8.10
C PRO A 232 4.20 -14.91 9.57
N LYS A 233 5.26 -15.66 9.89
CA LYS A 233 5.53 -16.26 11.21
C LYS A 233 4.42 -17.20 11.69
N GLU A 234 3.74 -17.83 10.73
CA GLU A 234 2.66 -18.77 10.95
C GLU A 234 2.92 -20.04 10.13
N GLN A 235 2.71 -21.21 10.72
CA GLN A 235 2.87 -22.49 10.00
C GLN A 235 1.82 -22.66 8.90
N LYS A 236 0.62 -22.12 9.13
CA LYS A 236 -0.50 -22.13 8.17
C LYS A 236 -1.22 -20.78 8.22
N PHE A 237 -1.54 -20.26 7.05
CA PHE A 237 -2.34 -19.06 6.88
C PHE A 237 -3.20 -19.20 5.61
N TYR A 238 -4.13 -18.26 5.44
CA TYR A 238 -5.07 -18.26 4.33
C TYR A 238 -5.07 -16.90 3.64
N TYR A 239 -5.11 -16.88 2.31
CA TYR A 239 -5.41 -15.69 1.53
C TYR A 239 -6.92 -15.41 1.58
N ARG A 240 -7.31 -14.24 2.08
CA ARG A 240 -8.71 -13.85 2.32
C ARG A 240 -9.00 -12.48 1.74
N PHE A 241 -10.23 -12.25 1.31
CA PHE A 241 -10.68 -10.91 0.87
C PHE A 241 -11.39 -10.19 2.01
N ARG A 242 -10.83 -9.07 2.46
CA ARG A 242 -11.46 -8.20 3.47
C ARG A 242 -12.12 -7.02 2.76
N LYS A 243 -13.38 -6.72 3.09
CA LYS A 243 -14.08 -5.55 2.56
C LYS A 243 -13.41 -4.27 3.04
N ILE A 244 -13.25 -3.30 2.15
CA ILE A 244 -12.80 -1.96 2.50
C ILE A 244 -14.04 -1.14 2.88
N HIS A 245 -14.24 -0.90 4.17
CA HIS A 245 -15.34 -0.07 4.68
C HIS A 245 -14.95 1.39 4.93
N SER A 246 -13.65 1.70 4.93
CA SER A 246 -13.16 3.08 4.99
C SER A 246 -13.46 3.84 3.69
N THR A 247 -13.61 5.17 3.80
CA THR A 247 -13.76 6.05 2.65
C THR A 247 -12.62 5.87 1.66
N ILE A 248 -12.96 5.65 0.39
CA ILE A 248 -11.98 5.49 -0.68
C ILE A 248 -11.22 6.80 -0.93
N VAL A 249 -9.89 6.70 -0.95
CA VAL A 249 -8.98 7.82 -1.17
C VAL A 249 -8.25 7.65 -2.49
N HIS A 250 -8.23 8.69 -3.32
CA HIS A 250 -7.75 8.59 -4.70
C HIS A 250 -6.29 8.12 -4.79
N LYS A 251 -5.47 8.49 -3.80
CA LYS A 251 -4.02 8.21 -3.79
C LYS A 251 -3.68 6.72 -3.63
N THR A 252 -4.54 5.91 -2.99
CA THR A 252 -4.34 4.46 -2.82
C THR A 252 -5.35 3.64 -3.60
N HIS A 253 -6.31 4.28 -4.26
CA HIS A 253 -7.33 3.59 -5.04
C HIS A 253 -6.76 3.14 -6.40
N MET A 254 -6.14 1.97 -6.40
CA MET A 254 -5.64 1.27 -7.59
C MET A 254 -6.51 0.03 -7.78
N VAL A 255 -7.48 0.13 -8.67
CA VAL A 255 -8.49 -0.94 -8.85
C VAL A 255 -7.90 -2.10 -9.64
N PHE A 256 -8.19 -3.32 -9.20
CA PHE A 256 -7.91 -4.54 -9.94
C PHE A 256 -9.16 -5.40 -9.99
N ASP A 257 -9.76 -5.50 -11.17
CA ASP A 257 -11.00 -6.25 -11.35
C ASP A 257 -10.77 -7.77 -11.36
N LEU A 258 -11.53 -8.54 -10.60
CA LEU A 258 -11.52 -10.00 -10.63
C LEU A 258 -12.79 -10.50 -11.30
N SER A 259 -12.73 -10.58 -12.63
CA SER A 259 -13.79 -11.16 -13.46
C SER A 259 -13.60 -12.66 -13.71
N ASP A 260 -14.63 -13.32 -14.21
CA ASP A 260 -14.52 -14.71 -14.67
C ASP A 260 -13.52 -14.88 -15.83
N ALA A 261 -13.42 -13.88 -16.72
CA ALA A 261 -12.40 -13.87 -17.77
C ALA A 261 -10.98 -13.77 -17.18
N ARG A 262 -10.79 -12.95 -16.14
CA ARG A 262 -9.48 -12.86 -15.46
C ARG A 262 -9.14 -14.14 -14.69
N TYR A 263 -10.14 -14.80 -14.13
CA TYR A 263 -9.98 -16.13 -13.52
C TYR A 263 -9.50 -17.18 -14.53
N GLN A 264 -10.10 -17.21 -15.74
CA GLN A 264 -9.65 -18.08 -16.82
C GLN A 264 -8.24 -17.73 -17.26
N ARG A 265 -7.95 -16.44 -17.46
CA ARG A 265 -6.63 -15.97 -17.88
C ARG A 265 -5.52 -16.36 -16.89
N ILE A 266 -5.77 -16.25 -15.59
CA ILE A 266 -4.80 -16.69 -14.57
C ILE A 266 -4.55 -18.20 -14.65
N GLN A 267 -5.59 -19.01 -14.88
CA GLN A 267 -5.40 -20.44 -15.07
C GLN A 267 -4.58 -20.75 -16.34
N GLU A 268 -4.88 -20.08 -17.45
CA GLU A 268 -4.14 -20.23 -18.72
C GLU A 268 -2.66 -19.87 -18.58
N LEU A 269 -2.34 -18.83 -17.80
CA LEU A 269 -0.95 -18.40 -17.62
C LEU A 269 -0.21 -19.28 -16.60
N PHE A 270 -0.80 -19.55 -15.45
CA PHE A 270 -0.06 -20.10 -14.31
C PHE A 270 -0.32 -21.59 -14.05
N ILE A 271 -1.50 -22.11 -14.39
CA ILE A 271 -1.93 -23.46 -13.98
C ILE A 271 -1.92 -24.46 -15.13
N THR A 272 -2.43 -24.10 -16.30
CA THR A 272 -2.50 -24.99 -17.47
C THR A 272 -1.13 -25.34 -18.05
N PRO A 273 -0.17 -24.40 -18.22
CA PRO A 273 1.10 -24.71 -18.88
C PRO A 273 2.01 -25.58 -18.01
N ASP A 274 2.79 -26.45 -18.63
CA ASP A 274 3.85 -27.17 -17.93
C ASP A 274 4.94 -26.20 -17.45
N TRP A 275 5.40 -26.40 -16.23
CA TRP A 275 6.50 -25.61 -15.67
C TRP A 275 7.83 -26.27 -16.01
N LEU A 276 8.84 -25.47 -16.35
CA LEU A 276 10.19 -25.96 -16.69
C LEU A 276 10.87 -26.64 -15.50
N LEU A 277 10.50 -26.24 -14.28
CA LEU A 277 10.93 -26.84 -13.03
C LEU A 277 9.71 -27.45 -12.32
N PRO A 278 9.88 -28.58 -11.61
CA PRO A 278 8.81 -29.14 -10.79
C PRO A 278 8.27 -28.11 -9.79
N PRO A 279 6.95 -27.89 -9.71
CA PRO A 279 6.36 -26.99 -8.73
C PRO A 279 6.69 -27.41 -7.29
N HIS A 280 7.13 -26.47 -6.46
CA HIS A 280 7.43 -26.67 -5.05
C HIS A 280 7.33 -25.35 -4.25
N ARG A 281 6.91 -25.42 -3.00
CA ARG A 281 6.82 -24.26 -2.11
C ARG A 281 8.19 -23.68 -1.82
N ILE A 282 8.34 -22.40 -2.13
CA ILE A 282 9.43 -21.58 -1.63
C ILE A 282 8.94 -20.83 -0.39
N GLY A 283 9.68 -20.96 0.72
CA GLY A 283 9.41 -20.28 1.98
C GLY A 283 9.76 -18.78 1.95
N TYR A 284 9.78 -18.16 3.13
CA TYR A 284 10.00 -16.72 3.30
C TYR A 284 11.38 -16.39 3.88
N ASP A 285 12.40 -17.20 3.56
CA ASP A 285 13.78 -16.93 3.99
C ASP A 285 14.21 -15.53 3.53
N ALA A 286 14.73 -14.73 4.45
CA ALA A 286 15.08 -13.34 4.23
C ALA A 286 16.07 -13.12 3.08
N ASN A 287 16.99 -14.08 2.87
CA ASN A 287 18.01 -14.01 1.83
C ASN A 287 17.46 -14.31 0.43
N ILE A 288 16.21 -14.79 0.32
CA ILE A 288 15.58 -15.16 -0.94
C ILE A 288 14.31 -14.35 -1.19
N ALA A 289 13.49 -14.12 -0.16
CA ALA A 289 12.12 -13.62 -0.30
C ALA A 289 12.02 -12.24 -0.97
N GLY A 290 13.05 -11.39 -0.82
CA GLY A 290 13.10 -10.09 -1.51
C GLY A 290 13.59 -10.13 -2.96
N ASN A 291 13.95 -11.30 -3.51
CA ASN A 291 14.38 -11.46 -4.89
C ASN A 291 13.34 -12.27 -5.70
N PRO A 292 12.45 -11.61 -6.45
CA PRO A 292 11.36 -12.28 -7.16
C PRO A 292 11.84 -13.25 -8.25
N PHE A 293 13.04 -13.04 -8.80
CA PHE A 293 13.62 -13.93 -9.82
C PHE A 293 14.04 -15.28 -9.25
N LYS A 294 14.42 -15.34 -7.97
CA LYS A 294 14.70 -16.59 -7.25
C LYS A 294 13.41 -17.22 -6.72
N VAL A 295 12.55 -16.42 -6.09
CA VAL A 295 11.30 -16.91 -5.47
C VAL A 295 10.40 -17.57 -6.51
N PHE A 296 10.27 -16.96 -7.68
CA PHE A 296 9.35 -17.40 -8.73
C PHE A 296 10.05 -18.04 -9.93
N GLU A 297 11.29 -18.53 -9.76
CA GLU A 297 12.09 -19.16 -10.82
C GLU A 297 11.32 -20.28 -11.54
N GLN A 298 10.61 -21.09 -10.75
CA GLN A 298 9.82 -22.23 -11.24
C GLN A 298 8.62 -21.83 -12.10
N ILE A 299 8.11 -20.60 -11.95
CA ILE A 299 6.97 -20.13 -12.74
C ILE A 299 7.48 -19.70 -14.13
N PRO A 300 6.89 -20.22 -15.23
CA PRO A 300 7.32 -19.89 -16.59
C PRO A 300 7.53 -18.38 -16.78
N PRO A 301 8.70 -17.93 -17.27
CA PRO A 301 8.98 -16.50 -17.44
C PRO A 301 7.94 -15.79 -18.30
N LYS A 302 7.50 -16.43 -19.39
CA LYS A 302 6.46 -15.89 -20.28
C LYS A 302 5.13 -15.67 -19.54
N ALA A 303 4.75 -16.57 -18.62
CA ALA A 303 3.53 -16.40 -17.82
C ALA A 303 3.62 -15.19 -16.89
N ARG A 304 4.75 -15.05 -16.17
CA ARG A 304 4.99 -13.90 -15.28
C ARG A 304 5.01 -12.58 -16.05
N TYR A 305 5.75 -12.53 -17.16
CA TYR A 305 5.83 -11.34 -17.99
C TYR A 305 4.44 -10.98 -18.56
N GLN A 306 3.75 -11.95 -19.16
CA GLN A 306 2.44 -11.71 -19.76
C GLN A 306 1.40 -11.26 -18.72
N PHE A 307 1.44 -11.77 -17.48
CA PHE A 307 0.60 -11.25 -16.41
C PHE A 307 0.86 -9.75 -16.14
N LEU A 308 2.12 -9.31 -16.14
CA LEU A 308 2.44 -7.89 -15.95
C LEU A 308 1.95 -7.04 -17.12
N LEU A 309 2.07 -7.53 -18.37
CA LEU A 309 1.59 -6.82 -19.56
C LEU A 309 0.06 -6.77 -19.63
N ASP A 310 -0.62 -7.89 -19.35
CA ASP A 310 -2.08 -7.98 -19.31
C ASP A 310 -2.68 -7.02 -18.28
N ASN A 311 -1.91 -6.62 -17.27
CA ASN A 311 -2.35 -5.75 -16.18
C ASN A 311 -1.48 -4.48 -16.06
N ILE A 312 -0.89 -4.03 -17.16
CA ILE A 312 0.17 -3.01 -17.14
C ILE A 312 -0.27 -1.69 -16.50
N HIS A 313 -1.53 -1.29 -16.70
CA HIS A 313 -2.08 -0.06 -16.12
C HIS A 313 -2.03 -0.12 -14.59
N TYR A 314 -2.56 -1.20 -14.00
CA TYR A 314 -2.48 -1.43 -12.56
C TYR A 314 -1.03 -1.50 -12.08
N ILE A 315 -0.19 -2.30 -12.75
CA ILE A 315 1.21 -2.49 -12.35
C ILE A 315 1.96 -1.14 -12.34
N ILE A 316 1.87 -0.35 -13.40
CA ILE A 316 2.49 0.98 -13.47
C ILE A 316 1.92 1.93 -12.41
N MET A 317 0.61 1.90 -12.17
CA MET A 317 0.01 2.70 -11.10
C MET A 317 0.63 2.39 -9.73
N THR A 318 1.00 1.14 -9.43
CA THR A 318 1.64 0.80 -8.14
C THR A 318 3.03 1.40 -7.94
N PHE A 319 3.72 1.83 -9.01
CA PHE A 319 4.99 2.55 -8.92
C PHE A 319 4.80 4.07 -8.73
N ILE A 320 3.63 4.61 -9.05
CA ILE A 320 3.33 6.05 -9.06
C ILE A 320 2.44 6.44 -7.86
N ARG A 321 1.55 5.54 -7.46
CA ARG A 321 0.54 5.70 -6.41
C ARG A 321 0.85 4.78 -5.24
N GLY A 322 0.40 5.19 -4.06
CA GLY A 322 0.70 4.50 -2.81
C GLY A 322 0.48 5.41 -1.61
N PRO A 323 0.55 4.87 -0.39
CA PRO A 323 0.18 5.58 0.84
C PRO A 323 1.18 6.67 1.27
N VAL A 324 2.17 6.99 0.45
CA VAL A 324 3.22 8.01 0.69
C VAL A 324 2.80 9.36 0.10
N CYS A 325 2.85 10.41 0.92
CA CYS A 325 2.46 11.78 0.53
C CYS A 325 3.48 12.83 0.98
N LYS A 326 4.77 12.49 0.95
CA LYS A 326 5.87 13.46 1.04
C LYS A 326 6.52 13.57 -0.33
N GLY A 327 6.04 14.52 -1.15
CA GLY A 327 6.27 14.55 -2.59
C GLY A 327 7.75 14.62 -2.97
N GLN A 328 8.50 15.53 -2.34
CA GLN A 328 9.92 15.74 -2.61
C GLN A 328 10.78 14.50 -2.33
N ILE A 329 10.43 13.69 -1.33
CA ILE A 329 11.15 12.44 -1.04
C ILE A 329 10.78 11.35 -2.05
N ALA A 330 9.52 11.28 -2.49
CA ALA A 330 9.04 10.25 -3.39
C ALA A 330 9.47 10.46 -4.85
N LEU A 331 9.64 11.72 -5.28
CA LEU A 331 9.91 12.06 -6.69
C LEU A 331 11.40 12.28 -6.99
N ASN A 332 12.29 12.27 -5.99
CA ASN A 332 13.73 12.51 -6.20
C ASN A 332 14.46 11.43 -7.02
N VAL A 333 13.76 10.35 -7.41
CA VAL A 333 14.28 9.23 -8.21
C VAL A 333 13.63 9.11 -9.59
N VAL A 334 12.72 10.02 -9.97
CA VAL A 334 11.96 9.96 -11.23
C VAL A 334 12.18 11.23 -12.05
N GLN A 335 12.40 11.09 -13.36
CA GLN A 335 12.42 12.23 -14.27
C GLN A 335 10.99 12.71 -14.55
N ASP A 336 10.81 14.03 -14.70
CA ASP A 336 9.48 14.62 -14.91
C ASP A 336 8.84 14.22 -16.26
N GLN A 337 9.66 13.93 -17.27
CA GLN A 337 9.22 13.52 -18.60
C GLN A 337 9.96 12.25 -19.04
N PHE A 338 9.23 11.15 -19.20
CA PHE A 338 9.79 9.87 -19.65
C PHE A 338 8.78 9.08 -20.49
N TRP A 339 9.30 8.15 -21.29
CA TRP A 339 8.53 7.18 -22.05
C TRP A 339 8.78 5.79 -21.48
N LEU A 340 7.75 4.97 -21.39
CA LEU A 340 7.87 3.55 -21.04
C LEU A 340 7.59 2.71 -22.28
N LEU A 341 8.55 1.88 -22.66
CA LEU A 341 8.41 0.89 -23.71
C LEU A 341 8.74 -0.49 -23.13
N PHE A 342 7.99 -1.50 -23.57
CA PHE A 342 8.19 -2.89 -23.17
C PHE A 342 8.58 -3.70 -24.40
N LEU A 343 9.49 -4.65 -24.23
CA LEU A 343 9.74 -5.64 -25.27
C LEU A 343 8.57 -6.61 -25.32
N ASP A 344 8.15 -7.00 -26.52
CA ASP A 344 7.26 -8.13 -26.66
C ASP A 344 7.95 -9.39 -26.09
N PRO A 345 7.27 -10.22 -25.28
CA PRO A 345 7.88 -11.42 -24.69
C PRO A 345 8.49 -12.38 -25.71
N ASP A 346 8.01 -12.38 -26.95
CA ASP A 346 8.58 -13.17 -28.06
C ASP A 346 9.88 -12.58 -28.60
N TYR A 347 10.35 -11.45 -28.09
CA TYR A 347 11.62 -10.81 -28.42
C TYR A 347 12.46 -10.46 -27.18
N ASP A 348 12.05 -10.82 -25.97
CA ASP A 348 12.84 -10.58 -24.76
C ASP A 348 13.68 -11.82 -24.42
N LEU A 349 15.01 -11.72 -24.52
CA LEU A 349 15.89 -12.86 -24.23
C LEU A 349 15.80 -13.35 -22.78
N SER A 350 15.36 -12.50 -21.83
CA SER A 350 15.13 -12.94 -20.46
C SER A 350 13.92 -13.88 -20.31
N VAL A 351 13.05 -13.89 -21.33
CA VAL A 351 11.92 -14.82 -21.47
C VAL A 351 12.30 -16.02 -22.33
N GLN A 352 12.94 -15.78 -23.49
CA GLN A 352 13.33 -16.84 -24.43
C GLN A 352 14.45 -17.75 -23.90
N ASP A 353 15.43 -17.18 -23.19
CA ASP A 353 16.50 -17.90 -22.50
C ASP A 353 16.38 -17.69 -20.98
N PRO A 354 15.52 -18.47 -20.29
CA PRO A 354 15.38 -18.40 -18.83
C PRO A 354 16.70 -18.61 -18.07
N GLY A 355 17.68 -19.28 -18.69
CA GLY A 355 19.00 -19.50 -18.11
C GLY A 355 19.72 -18.19 -17.79
N PHE A 356 19.45 -17.12 -18.54
CA PHE A 356 20.05 -15.81 -18.30
C PHE A 356 19.72 -15.24 -16.92
N LEU A 357 18.42 -15.16 -16.57
CA LEU A 357 17.99 -14.63 -15.27
C LEU A 357 18.36 -15.55 -14.11
N ARG A 358 18.37 -16.87 -14.34
CA ARG A 358 18.89 -17.84 -13.37
C ARG A 358 20.37 -17.60 -13.07
N THR A 359 21.19 -17.41 -14.10
CA THR A 359 22.64 -17.21 -13.97
C THR A 359 22.98 -15.93 -13.21
N TYR A 360 22.25 -14.85 -13.46
CA TYR A 360 22.56 -13.53 -12.90
C TYR A 360 21.62 -13.08 -11.78
N GLY A 361 20.74 -13.95 -11.27
CA GLY A 361 19.74 -13.62 -10.27
C GLY A 361 20.32 -13.04 -8.96
N ASP A 362 21.52 -13.47 -8.56
CA ASP A 362 22.24 -12.94 -7.39
C ASP A 362 22.59 -11.44 -7.54
N LEU A 363 22.72 -10.94 -8.76
CA LEU A 363 23.00 -9.54 -9.04
C LEU A 363 21.72 -8.67 -8.95
N LEU A 364 20.54 -9.30 -8.86
CA LEU A 364 19.23 -8.64 -8.79
C LEU A 364 18.68 -8.54 -7.36
N GLU A 365 19.51 -8.84 -6.36
CA GLU A 365 19.15 -8.63 -4.96
C GLU A 365 19.05 -7.14 -4.63
N MET A 366 18.13 -6.80 -3.72
CA MET A 366 17.82 -5.41 -3.36
C MET A 366 18.31 -5.07 -1.94
N PRO A 367 18.68 -3.82 -1.66
CA PRO A 367 19.10 -3.39 -0.32
C PRO A 367 18.11 -3.71 0.79
N ALA A 368 16.82 -3.77 0.47
CA ALA A 368 15.75 -4.08 1.42
C ALA A 368 15.83 -5.51 2.01
N MET A 369 16.65 -6.38 1.43
CA MET A 369 16.92 -7.74 1.93
C MET A 369 17.89 -7.77 3.11
N GLU A 370 18.61 -6.68 3.38
CA GLU A 370 19.46 -6.58 4.56
C GLU A 370 18.59 -6.38 5.82
N GLU A 371 18.48 -7.41 6.67
CA GLU A 371 17.63 -7.36 7.87
C GLU A 371 18.23 -6.52 9.00
N SER A 372 19.56 -6.43 9.08
CA SER A 372 20.25 -5.75 10.18
C SER A 372 20.77 -4.38 9.78
N PHE A 373 20.75 -3.45 10.72
CA PHE A 373 21.37 -2.13 10.57
C PHE A 373 22.84 -2.23 10.12
N TRP A 374 23.61 -3.12 10.74
CA TRP A 374 25.02 -3.32 10.38
C TRP A 374 25.21 -3.87 8.97
N GLY A 375 24.32 -4.78 8.54
CA GLY A 375 24.27 -5.27 7.16
C GLY A 375 24.01 -4.15 6.15
N GLN A 376 22.99 -3.33 6.42
CA GLN A 376 22.65 -2.16 5.61
C GLN A 376 23.79 -1.14 5.54
N ALA A 377 24.39 -0.81 6.69
CA ALA A 377 25.51 0.12 6.79
C ALA A 377 26.73 -0.38 5.98
N LYS A 378 27.10 -1.65 6.17
CA LYS A 378 28.20 -2.28 5.43
C LYS A 378 27.91 -2.31 3.92
N ALA A 379 26.71 -2.71 3.52
CA ALA A 379 26.31 -2.74 2.11
C ALA A 379 26.36 -1.35 1.46
N THR A 380 25.99 -0.31 2.21
CA THR A 380 26.03 1.09 1.77
C THR A 380 27.48 1.58 1.64
N LEU A 381 28.31 1.37 2.66
CA LEU A 381 29.74 1.76 2.66
C LEU A 381 30.51 1.12 1.50
N HIS A 382 30.29 -0.17 1.25
CA HIS A 382 30.94 -0.89 0.16
C HIS A 382 30.22 -0.75 -1.19
N ARG A 383 29.11 0.01 -1.26
CA ARG A 383 28.30 0.18 -2.48
C ARG A 383 27.88 -1.16 -3.11
N LYS A 384 27.64 -2.19 -2.29
CA LYS A 384 27.36 -3.59 -2.69
C LYS A 384 26.31 -3.66 -3.81
N TYR A 385 25.15 -3.07 -3.58
CA TYR A 385 24.01 -3.13 -4.50
C TYR A 385 24.22 -2.30 -5.77
N ARG A 386 24.99 -1.21 -5.71
CA ARG A 386 25.37 -0.44 -6.91
C ARG A 386 26.30 -1.25 -7.82
N GLN A 387 27.26 -1.99 -7.23
CA GLN A 387 28.15 -2.87 -7.97
C GLN A 387 27.37 -4.00 -8.65
N LYS A 388 26.48 -4.67 -7.89
CA LYS A 388 25.58 -5.71 -8.43
C LYS A 388 24.74 -5.20 -9.62
N ALA A 389 24.06 -4.06 -9.46
CA ALA A 389 23.24 -3.47 -10.52
C ALA A 389 24.07 -3.09 -11.78
N SER A 390 25.28 -2.54 -11.58
CA SER A 390 26.19 -2.19 -12.68
C SER A 390 26.68 -3.44 -13.41
N GLU A 391 27.01 -4.49 -12.67
CA GLU A 391 27.45 -5.76 -13.23
C GLU A 391 26.32 -6.45 -14.01
N PHE A 392 25.11 -6.51 -13.45
CA PHE A 392 23.94 -7.05 -14.17
C PHE A 392 23.68 -6.29 -15.46
N SER A 393 23.72 -4.95 -15.43
CA SER A 393 23.50 -4.11 -16.60
C SER A 393 24.54 -4.40 -17.70
N ARG A 394 25.81 -4.53 -17.32
CA ARG A 394 26.89 -4.92 -18.24
C ARG A 394 26.67 -6.31 -18.83
N LYS A 395 26.34 -7.31 -17.99
CA LYS A 395 26.07 -8.69 -18.43
C LYS A 395 24.89 -8.77 -19.39
N ARG A 396 23.81 -8.05 -19.08
CA ARG A 396 22.64 -7.92 -19.97
C ARG A 396 23.03 -7.29 -21.29
N GLN A 397 23.79 -6.18 -21.27
CA GLN A 397 24.21 -5.50 -22.50
C GLN A 397 25.11 -6.40 -23.37
N GLU A 398 26.11 -7.06 -22.78
CA GLU A 398 26.98 -8.02 -23.49
C GLU A 398 26.17 -9.16 -24.13
N TYR A 399 25.23 -9.73 -23.38
CA TYR A 399 24.40 -10.83 -23.83
C TYR A 399 23.42 -10.42 -24.93
N TYR A 400 22.73 -9.29 -24.79
CA TYR A 400 21.81 -8.79 -25.81
C TYR A 400 22.56 -8.35 -27.06
N ALA A 401 23.70 -7.67 -26.91
CA ALA A 401 24.52 -7.25 -28.03
C ALA A 401 25.04 -8.45 -28.83
N SER A 402 25.41 -9.57 -28.20
CA SER A 402 25.87 -10.75 -28.94
C SER A 402 24.76 -11.48 -29.71
N HIS A 403 23.54 -11.49 -29.19
CA HIS A 403 22.38 -12.15 -29.82
C HIS A 403 21.76 -11.31 -30.93
N TYR A 404 21.68 -9.98 -30.74
CA TYR A 404 21.06 -9.07 -31.70
C TYR A 404 22.05 -8.39 -32.65
N ARG A 405 23.37 -8.62 -32.53
CA ARG A 405 24.42 -7.98 -33.35
C ARG A 405 24.16 -7.97 -34.86
N TYR A 406 23.57 -9.04 -35.37
CA TYR A 406 23.30 -9.25 -36.80
C TYR A 406 21.82 -9.55 -37.08
N LYS A 407 20.96 -9.35 -36.08
CA LYS A 407 19.52 -9.62 -36.10
C LYS A 407 18.80 -8.57 -35.24
N GLU A 408 19.08 -7.30 -35.51
CA GLU A 408 18.44 -6.22 -34.75
C GLU A 408 16.92 -6.34 -34.89
N PRO A 409 16.17 -6.42 -33.77
CA PRO A 409 14.72 -6.50 -33.84
C PRO A 409 14.15 -5.20 -34.39
N GLY A 410 13.15 -5.30 -35.27
CA GLY A 410 12.42 -4.13 -35.76
C GLY A 410 11.38 -3.64 -34.76
N GLU A 411 10.46 -2.78 -35.22
CA GLU A 411 9.38 -2.22 -34.42
C GLU A 411 8.46 -3.31 -33.81
N GLU A 412 8.38 -4.48 -34.45
CA GLU A 412 7.63 -5.64 -33.97
C GLU A 412 8.11 -6.20 -32.62
N ALA A 413 9.32 -5.87 -32.20
CA ALA A 413 9.85 -6.25 -30.90
C ALA A 413 9.37 -5.34 -29.76
N ILE A 414 8.76 -4.19 -30.09
CA ILE A 414 8.10 -3.34 -29.13
C ILE A 414 6.70 -3.89 -28.92
N TRP A 415 6.36 -4.20 -27.67
CA TRP A 415 5.02 -4.65 -27.34
C TRP A 415 4.00 -3.59 -27.77
N PRO A 416 3.02 -3.92 -28.64
CA PRO A 416 2.19 -2.92 -29.30
C PRO A 416 1.14 -2.26 -28.38
N GLY A 417 1.09 -2.66 -27.11
CA GLY A 417 -0.04 -2.36 -26.22
C GLY A 417 -1.21 -3.25 -26.58
N GLY A 418 -1.36 -4.38 -25.87
CA GLY A 418 -2.56 -5.21 -25.97
C GLY A 418 -3.78 -4.50 -25.38
N ASN A 419 -4.91 -5.21 -25.25
CA ASN A 419 -6.08 -4.76 -24.47
C ASN A 419 -5.69 -4.61 -22.99
N ALA A 420 -4.93 -3.58 -22.65
CA ALA A 420 -4.69 -3.12 -21.30
C ALA A 420 -6.02 -2.54 -20.80
N ALA A 421 -6.87 -3.43 -20.29
CA ALA A 421 -8.13 -3.06 -19.66
C ALA A 421 -7.88 -2.46 -18.27
#